data_AF-A0A949XV71-F1
#
_entry.id   AF-A0A949XV71-F1
#
_cell.length_a   1.000
_cell.length_b   1.000
_cell.length_c   1.000
_cell.angle_alpha   90.00
_cell.angle_beta   90.00
_cell.angle_gamma   90.00
#
_symmetry.space_group_name_H-M   'P 1'
#
loop_
_entity.id
_entity.type
_entity.pdbx_description
1 polymer ?
#
loop_
_entity_poly.entity_id
_entity_poly.type
_entity_poly.pdbx_seq_one_letter_code
_entity_poly.pdbx_strand_id
1 'polypeptide(L)' 'MRAIVLDKAEGGQKAEVRDFNEAELMDGDVTVRVTHSTINYKDGLANAGEFPAVRRWP' A
#
# COMPACT_ATOMS: atom_id res chain seq x y z
N MET A 1 9.74 -2.01 -9.24
CA MET A 1 8.44 -2.68 -9.53
C MET A 1 7.33 -1.64 -9.49
N ARG A 2 6.07 -1.94 -9.84
CA ARG A 2 4.96 -0.98 -9.66
C ARG A 2 4.10 -1.39 -8.47
N ALA A 3 3.64 -0.41 -7.69
CA ALA A 3 2.77 -0.63 -6.52
C ALA A 3 1.72 0.47 -6.41
N ILE A 4 0.60 0.16 -5.74
CA ILE A 4 -0.32 1.17 -5.20
C ILE A 4 0.24 1.55 -3.83
N VAL A 5 0.65 2.79 -3.65
CA VAL A 5 1.30 3.26 -2.43
C VAL A 5 0.42 4.30 -1.75
N LEU A 6 0.28 4.16 -0.44
CA LEU A 6 -0.40 5.11 0.42
C LEU A 6 0.63 5.98 1.12
N ASP A 7 0.55 7.29 0.93
CA ASP A 7 1.35 8.29 1.65
C ASP A 7 0.46 9.08 2.61
N LYS A 8 1.02 9.48 3.75
CA LYS A 8 0.34 10.39 4.68
C LYS A 8 0.55 11.82 4.22
N ALA A 9 -0.54 12.55 4.00
CA ALA A 9 -0.52 13.93 3.49
C ALA A 9 -1.25 14.87 4.46
N GLU A 10 -1.05 16.18 4.27
CA GLU A 10 -1.91 17.18 4.91
C GLU A 10 -3.35 16.97 4.43
N GLY A 11 -4.26 16.68 5.37
CA GLY A 11 -5.67 16.40 5.06
C GLY A 11 -6.05 14.91 4.93
N GLY A 12 -5.12 13.97 5.13
CA GLY A 12 -5.45 12.54 5.19
C GLY A 12 -4.38 11.67 4.57
N GLN A 13 -4.79 10.80 3.64
CA GLN A 13 -3.90 9.89 2.94
C GLN A 13 -4.11 9.96 1.43
N LYS A 14 -3.04 9.71 0.69
CA LYS A 14 -3.02 9.78 -0.77
C LYS A 14 -2.60 8.42 -1.34
N ALA A 15 -3.41 7.89 -2.26
CA ALA A 15 -3.13 6.63 -2.95
C ALA A 15 -2.65 6.91 -4.39
N GLU A 16 -1.50 6.36 -4.78
CA GLU A 16 -0.98 6.50 -6.14
C GLU A 16 -0.33 5.21 -6.65
N VAL A 17 -0.46 4.95 -7.95
CA VAL A 17 0.33 3.91 -8.62
C VAL A 17 1.66 4.49 -9.04
N ARG A 18 2.75 4.07 -8.41
CA ARG A 18 4.10 4.54 -8.74
C ARG A 18 5.09 3.39 -8.90
N ASP A 19 6.25 3.72 -9.47
CA ASP A 19 7.41 2.84 -9.32
C ASP A 19 7.82 2.78 -7.86
N PHE A 20 8.19 1.58 -7.43
CA PHE A 20 8.51 1.24 -6.05
C PHE A 20 9.79 0.43 -6.03
N ASN A 21 10.73 0.83 -5.17
CA ASN A 21 12.02 0.18 -5.06
C ASN A 21 11.90 -1.09 -4.21
N GLU A 22 12.62 -2.15 -4.60
CA GLU A 22 12.68 -3.37 -3.80
C GLU A 22 13.31 -3.13 -2.42
N ALA A 23 14.21 -2.16 -2.30
CA ALA A 23 14.79 -1.74 -1.02
C ALA A 23 13.77 -1.08 -0.07
N GLU A 24 12.58 -0.69 -0.55
CA GLU A 24 11.50 -0.15 0.28
C GLU A 24 10.56 -1.24 0.81
N LEU A 25 10.73 -2.50 0.40
CA LEU A 25 9.99 -3.62 0.97
C LEU A 25 10.31 -3.78 2.46
N MET A 26 9.34 -4.31 3.21
CA MET A 26 9.56 -4.70 4.60
C MET A 26 10.49 -5.92 4.69
N ASP A 27 11.23 -6.01 5.79
CA ASP A 27 12.04 -7.20 6.08
C ASP A 27 11.17 -8.46 6.12
N GLY A 28 11.68 -9.55 5.53
CA GLY A 28 11.00 -10.83 5.52
C GLY A 28 11.85 -11.93 4.86
N ASP A 29 11.53 -13.18 5.15
CA ASP A 29 12.30 -14.34 4.67
C ASP A 29 12.02 -14.70 3.20
N VAL A 30 10.91 -14.21 2.64
CA VAL A 30 10.42 -14.59 1.32
C VAL A 30 9.92 -13.38 0.53
N THR A 31 10.46 -13.20 -0.67
CA THR A 31 9.98 -12.22 -1.65
C THR A 31 9.07 -12.89 -2.67
N VAL A 32 7.86 -12.34 -2.88
CA VAL A 32 6.88 -12.88 -3.83
C VAL A 32 6.68 -11.91 -4.99
N ARG A 33 6.83 -12.41 -6.22
CA ARG A 33 6.40 -11.70 -7.43
C ARG A 33 4.89 -11.85 -7.64
N VAL A 34 4.13 -10.90 -7.12
CA VAL A 34 2.66 -10.91 -7.20
C VAL A 34 2.20 -10.78 -8.66
N THR A 35 1.40 -11.73 -9.13
CA THR A 35 0.80 -11.69 -10.47
C THR A 35 -0.67 -11.25 -10.44
N HIS A 36 -1.37 -11.54 -9.34
CA HIS A 36 -2.78 -11.24 -9.15
C HIS A 36 -3.04 -10.83 -7.71
N SER A 37 -4.01 -9.94 -7.54
CA SER A 37 -4.58 -9.54 -6.26
C SER A 37 -6.09 -9.35 -6.45
N THR A 38 -6.81 -9.06 -5.37
CA THR A 38 -8.24 -8.74 -5.40
C THR A 38 -8.48 -7.40 -4.71
N ILE A 39 -9.69 -6.85 -4.92
CA ILE A 39 -10.18 -5.69 -4.19
C ILE A 39 -11.35 -6.15 -3.32
N ASN A 40 -11.23 -5.90 -2.03
CA ASN A 40 -12.21 -6.17 -1.01
C ASN A 40 -12.79 -4.84 -0.50
N TYR A 41 -13.94 -4.90 0.17
CA TYR A 41 -14.54 -3.71 0.78
C TYR A 41 -13.58 -3.00 1.75
N LYS A 42 -12.82 -3.79 2.53
CA LYS A 42 -11.80 -3.26 3.45
C LYS A 42 -10.68 -2.49 2.75
N ASP A 43 -10.38 -2.81 1.50
CA ASP A 43 -9.33 -2.12 0.75
C ASP A 43 -9.81 -0.72 0.34
N GLY A 44 -11.11 -0.58 0.01
CA GLY A 44 -11.75 0.72 -0.18
C GLY A 44 -11.72 1.58 1.09
N LEU A 45 -12.13 1.00 2.23
CA LEU A 45 -12.08 1.70 3.52
C LEU A 45 -10.65 2.09 3.91
N ALA A 46 -9.68 1.21 3.67
CA ALA A 46 -8.27 1.48 3.93
C ALA A 46 -7.76 2.62 3.05
N ASN A 47 -8.14 2.70 1.77
CA ASN A 47 -7.75 3.80 0.87
C ASN A 47 -8.43 5.13 1.22
N ALA A 48 -9.66 5.09 1.73
CA ALA A 48 -10.40 6.27 2.19
C ALA A 48 -9.96 6.77 3.59
N GLY A 49 -9.13 6.02 4.31
CA GLY A 49 -8.71 6.35 5.68
C GLY A 49 -9.79 6.07 6.74
N GLU A 50 -10.83 5.32 6.40
CA GLU A 50 -11.97 5.00 7.27
C GLU A 50 -11.78 3.69 8.06
N PHE A 51 -10.70 2.94 7.77
CA PHE A 51 -10.35 1.70 8.46
C PHE A 51 -8.85 1.69 8.81
N PRO A 52 -8.45 1.47 10.08
CA PRO A 52 -7.06 1.55 10.52
C PRO A 52 -6.23 0.31 10.14
N ALA A 53 -6.22 -0.03 8.85
CA ALA A 53 -5.39 -1.09 8.28
C ALA A 53 -3.92 -0.67 8.16
N VAL A 54 -3.66 0.58 7.78
CA VAL A 54 -2.32 1.10 7.52
C VAL A 54 -1.66 1.52 8.83
N ARG A 55 -0.52 0.90 9.15
CA ARG A 55 0.23 1.16 10.40
C ARG A 55 1.65 1.69 10.15
N ARG A 56 2.10 1.69 8.90
CA ARG A 56 3.42 2.15 8.43
C ARG A 56 3.22 2.94 7.14
N TRP A 57 4.08 3.93 6.91
CA TRP A 57 4.01 4.85 5.77
C TRP A 57 5.42 5.07 5.19
N PRO A 58 5.57 5.07 3.85
CA PRO A 58 4.83 4.18 2.96
C PRO A 58 5.07 2.69 3.30
#